data_AF-A0A956FPW0-F1
#
_entry.id   AF-A0A956FPW0-F1
#
_cell.length_a   1.000
_cell.length_b   1.000
_cell.length_c   1.000
_cell.angle_alpha   90.00
_cell.angle_beta   90.00
_cell.angle_gamma   90.00
#
_symmetry.space_group_name_H-M   'P 1'
#
loop_
_entity.id
_entity.type
_entity.pdbx_description
1 polymer ?
#
loop_
_entity_poly.entity_id
_entity_poly.type
_entity_poly.pdbx_seq_one_letter_code
_entity_poly.pdbx_strand_id
1 'polypeptide(L)'
;RGELAAAIQEYERAIALRLKTPEVHPILLARARAALAETLVAASPRSPQARERAAREAAEAAALFKSEGDYGAAELADLESWRREVGLVDAAPTTATP
;
A
#
# COMPACT_ATOMS: atom_id res chain seq x y z
N ARG A 1 10.99 16.63 -6.75
CA ARG A 1 11.56 15.28 -7.05
C ARG A 1 12.40 14.72 -5.88
N GLY A 2 13.23 15.53 -5.19
CA GLY A 2 13.99 15.06 -4.02
C GLY A 2 13.14 14.66 -2.81
N GLU A 3 12.07 15.39 -2.53
CA GLU A 3 11.20 15.14 -1.35
C GLU A 3 10.46 13.79 -1.43
N LEU A 4 9.95 13.41 -2.60
CA LEU A 4 9.26 12.12 -2.77
C LEU A 4 10.23 10.94 -2.68
N ALA A 5 11.47 11.09 -3.16
CA ALA A 5 12.50 10.05 -3.02
C ALA A 5 12.90 9.86 -1.56
N ALA A 6 13.01 10.95 -0.78
CA ALA A 6 13.23 10.88 0.66
C ALA A 6 12.05 10.22 1.40
N ALA A 7 10.82 10.56 1.03
CA ALA A 7 9.61 9.97 1.61
C ALA A 7 9.52 8.46 1.34
N ILE A 8 9.84 8.00 0.12
CA ILE A 8 9.91 6.57 -0.20
C ILE A 8 10.88 5.84 0.73
N GLN A 9 12.10 6.37 0.91
CA GLN A 9 13.10 5.76 1.79
C GLN A 9 12.65 5.71 3.24
N GLU A 10 11.98 6.77 3.72
CA GLU A 10 11.47 6.82 5.08
C GLU A 10 10.36 5.76 5.30
N TYR A 11 9.43 5.62 4.36
CA TYR A 11 8.40 4.58 4.46
C TYR A 11 8.99 3.17 4.36
N GLU A 12 9.96 2.94 3.47
CA GLU A 12 10.69 1.67 3.40
C GLU A 12 11.38 1.33 4.73
N ARG A 13 12.02 2.33 5.36
CA ARG A 13 12.66 2.17 6.67
C ARG A 13 11.63 1.89 7.78
N ALA A 14 10.52 2.61 7.79
CA ALA A 14 9.44 2.41 8.75
C ALA A 14 8.84 1.00 8.64
N ILE A 15 8.60 0.52 7.42
CA ILE A 15 8.13 -0.85 7.15
C ILE A 15 9.17 -1.86 7.66
N ALA A 16 10.44 -1.71 7.29
CA ALA A 16 11.50 -2.62 7.69
C ALA A 16 11.70 -2.67 9.22
N LEU A 17 11.57 -1.54 9.92
CA LEU A 17 11.67 -1.47 11.36
C LEU A 17 10.49 -2.16 12.05
N ARG A 18 9.28 -1.97 11.52
CA ARG A 18 8.05 -2.58 12.06
C ARG A 18 8.02 -4.09 11.85
N LEU A 19 8.46 -4.58 10.70
CA LEU A 19 8.59 -6.02 10.46
C LEU A 19 9.54 -6.72 11.44
N LYS A 20 10.50 -5.98 12.02
CA LYS A 20 11.44 -6.48 13.04
C LYS A 20 10.94 -6.31 14.47
N THR A 21 9.85 -5.56 14.68
CA THR A 21 9.32 -5.19 15.99
C THR A 21 7.89 -5.73 16.13
N PRO A 22 7.71 -6.98 16.60
CA PRO A 22 6.40 -7.65 16.62
C PRO A 22 5.37 -6.99 17.55
N GLU A 23 5.81 -6.07 18.42
CA GLU A 23 4.92 -5.29 19.31
C GLU A 23 4.18 -4.16 18.59
N VAL A 24 4.51 -3.87 17.33
CA VAL A 24 3.86 -2.78 16.58
C VAL A 24 2.51 -3.22 16.03
N HIS A 25 1.49 -2.42 16.32
CA HIS A 25 0.12 -2.64 15.85
C HIS A 25 0.06 -2.76 14.30
N PRO A 26 -0.56 -3.82 13.74
CA PRO A 26 -0.58 -4.06 12.30
C PRO A 26 -1.17 -2.91 11.48
N ILE A 27 -2.14 -2.17 12.02
CA ILE A 27 -2.69 -0.95 11.42
C ILE A 27 -1.63 0.09 11.05
N LEU A 28 -0.56 0.21 11.84
CA LEU A 28 0.50 1.16 11.56
C LEU A 28 1.31 0.71 10.36
N LEU A 29 1.65 -0.58 10.29
CA LEU A 29 2.31 -1.17 9.13
C LEU A 29 1.47 -0.99 7.86
N ALA A 30 0.15 -1.20 7.95
CA ALA A 30 -0.78 -0.98 6.85
C ALA A 30 -0.73 0.46 6.32
N ARG A 31 -0.80 1.45 7.21
CA ARG A 31 -0.70 2.88 6.85
C ARG A 31 0.62 3.23 6.17
N ALA A 32 1.74 2.69 6.66
CA ALA A 32 3.05 2.96 6.04
C ALA A 32 3.14 2.40 4.62
N ARG A 33 2.57 1.21 4.39
CA ARG A 33 2.52 0.58 3.05
C ARG A 33 1.58 1.34 2.11
N ALA A 34 0.41 1.77 2.58
CA ALA A 34 -0.50 2.61 1.80
C ALA A 34 0.17 3.93 1.36
N ALA A 35 0.83 4.63 2.30
CA ALA A 35 1.53 5.88 2.01
C ALA A 35 2.72 5.68 1.04
N LEU A 36 3.41 4.54 1.13
CA LEU A 36 4.45 4.19 0.16
C LEU A 36 3.85 3.99 -1.24
N ALA A 37 2.72 3.30 -1.36
CA ALA A 37 2.04 3.09 -2.64
C ALA A 37 1.65 4.43 -3.30
N GLU A 38 1.05 5.34 -2.53
CA GLU A 38 0.69 6.68 -2.99
C GLU A 38 1.91 7.47 -3.45
N THR A 39 2.98 7.45 -2.65
CA THR A 39 4.21 8.20 -2.96
C THR A 39 4.89 7.66 -4.23
N LEU A 40 4.89 6.34 -4.44
CA LEU A 40 5.43 5.72 -5.66
C LEU A 40 4.67 6.17 -6.92
N VAL A 41 3.33 6.20 -6.85
CA VAL A 41 2.50 6.70 -7.96
C VAL A 41 2.74 8.19 -8.17
N ALA A 42 2.77 9.00 -7.11
CA ALA A 42 3.00 10.44 -7.21
C ALA A 42 4.38 10.78 -7.78
N ALA A 43 5.41 10.02 -7.40
CA ALA A 43 6.79 10.23 -7.86
C ALA A 43 6.97 9.85 -9.34
N SER A 44 6.22 8.86 -9.83
CA SER A 44 6.37 8.34 -11.19
C SER A 44 5.05 7.75 -11.74
N PRO A 45 4.05 8.60 -12.04
CA PRO A 45 2.68 8.15 -12.33
C PRO A 45 2.55 7.31 -13.60
N ARG A 46 3.50 7.50 -14.54
CA ARG A 46 3.55 6.78 -15.82
C ARG A 46 4.55 5.62 -15.82
N SER A 47 5.27 5.37 -14.73
CA SER A 47 6.26 4.28 -14.66
C SER A 47 5.56 2.96 -14.37
N PRO A 48 5.63 1.96 -15.26
CA PRO A 48 5.02 0.64 -15.00
C PRO A 48 5.59 -0.01 -13.74
N GLN A 49 6.90 0.11 -13.51
CA GLN A 49 7.57 -0.45 -12.34
C GLN A 49 7.09 0.20 -11.03
N ALA A 50 6.91 1.53 -11.02
CA ALA A 50 6.40 2.24 -9.85
C ALA A 50 4.95 1.85 -9.55
N ARG A 51 4.12 1.69 -10.60
CA ARG A 51 2.72 1.26 -10.47
C ARG A 51 2.59 -0.18 -9.99
N GLU A 52 3.39 -1.09 -10.52
CA GLU A 52 3.41 -2.50 -10.09
C GLU A 52 3.82 -2.62 -8.62
N ARG A 53 4.84 -1.86 -8.21
CA ARG A 53 5.25 -1.79 -6.81
C ARG A 53 4.16 -1.19 -5.93
N ALA A 54 3.56 -0.07 -6.34
CA ALA A 54 2.46 0.56 -5.61
C ALA A 54 1.26 -0.39 -5.45
N ALA A 55 0.93 -1.17 -6.48
CA ALA A 55 -0.14 -2.17 -6.41
C ALA A 55 0.14 -3.23 -5.34
N ARG A 56 1.38 -3.76 -5.28
CA ARG A 56 1.79 -4.71 -4.24
C ARG A 56 1.66 -4.12 -2.84
N GLU A 57 2.21 -2.93 -2.62
CA GLU A 57 2.17 -2.27 -1.31
C GLU A 57 0.72 -1.97 -0.88
N ALA A 58 -0.13 -1.52 -1.81
CA ALA A 58 -1.54 -1.28 -1.55
C ALA A 58 -2.32 -2.58 -1.25
N ALA A 59 -2.00 -3.69 -1.93
CA ALA A 59 -2.61 -4.98 -1.65
C ALA A 59 -2.23 -5.51 -0.26
N GLU A 60 -0.96 -5.38 0.13
CA GLU A 60 -0.50 -5.75 1.47
C GLU A 60 -1.13 -4.86 2.55
N ALA A 61 -1.23 -3.54 2.32
CA ALA A 61 -1.92 -2.62 3.21
C ALA A 61 -3.40 -2.99 3.39
N ALA A 62 -4.10 -3.29 2.29
CA ALA A 62 -5.51 -3.71 2.32
C ALA A 62 -5.71 -5.01 3.11
N ALA A 63 -4.82 -5.99 2.92
CA ALA A 63 -4.87 -7.25 3.67
C ALA A 63 -4.71 -7.03 5.18
N LEU A 64 -3.79 -6.14 5.58
CA LEU A 64 -3.58 -5.76 6.97
C LEU A 64 -4.79 -4.98 7.52
N PHE A 65 -5.32 -3.98 6.82
CA PHE A 65 -6.52 -3.28 7.29
C PHE A 65 -7.70 -4.22 7.48
N LYS A 66 -7.87 -5.21 6.59
CA LYS A 66 -8.91 -6.23 6.72
C LYS A 66 -8.72 -7.13 7.94
N SER A 67 -7.48 -7.44 8.35
CA SER A 67 -7.22 -8.24 9.55
C SER A 67 -7.54 -7.49 10.85
N GLU A 68 -7.51 -6.15 10.83
CA GLU A 68 -7.83 -5.32 12.00
C GLU A 68 -9.34 -5.13 12.23
N GLY A 69 -10.19 -5.65 11.34
CA GLY A 69 -11.64 -5.53 11.44
C GLY A 69 -12.11 -4.06 11.42
N ASP A 70 -12.93 -3.68 12.38
CA ASP A 70 -13.52 -2.32 12.45
C ASP A 70 -12.47 -1.21 12.51
N TYR A 71 -11.31 -1.47 13.13
CA TYR A 71 -10.23 -0.47 13.24
C TYR A 71 -9.59 -0.13 11.89
N GLY A 72 -9.63 -1.07 10.92
CA GLY A 72 -9.08 -0.87 9.59
C GLY A 72 -10.12 -0.53 8.53
N ALA A 73 -11.42 -0.59 8.83
CA ALA A 73 -12.49 -0.51 7.83
C ALA A 73 -12.52 0.82 7.07
N ALA A 74 -12.35 1.95 7.77
CA ALA A 74 -12.32 3.27 7.13
C ALA A 74 -11.10 3.45 6.22
N GLU A 75 -9.93 3.06 6.71
CA GLU A 75 -8.65 3.13 5.97
C GLU A 75 -8.67 2.22 4.73
N LEU A 76 -9.29 1.03 4.86
CA LEU A 76 -9.47 0.12 3.74
C LEU A 76 -10.37 0.75 2.66
N ALA A 77 -11.49 1.36 3.04
CA ALA A 77 -12.40 2.01 2.11
C ALA A 77 -11.73 3.17 1.36
N ASP A 78 -10.96 4.00 2.07
CA ASP A 78 -10.21 5.10 1.49
C ASP A 78 -9.14 4.58 0.51
N LEU A 79 -8.37 3.57 0.92
CA LEU A 79 -7.35 2.93 0.07
C LEU A 79 -7.96 2.32 -1.20
N GLU A 80 -9.08 1.60 -1.08
CA GLU A 80 -9.78 1.01 -2.22
C GLU A 80 -10.34 2.08 -3.18
N SER A 81 -10.82 3.20 -2.63
CA SER A 81 -11.26 4.34 -3.43
C SER A 81 -10.11 4.93 -4.23
N TRP A 82 -8.98 5.19 -3.57
CA TRP A 82 -7.78 5.69 -4.22
C TRP A 82 -7.26 4.72 -5.30
N ARG A 83 -7.19 3.41 -5.00
CA ARG A 83 -6.77 2.39 -5.98
C ARG A 83 -7.62 2.41 -7.25
N ARG A 84 -8.93 2.64 -7.12
CA ARG A 84 -9.83 2.82 -8.27
C ARG A 84 -9.53 4.09 -9.05
N GLU A 85 -9.32 5.21 -8.36
CA GLU A 85 -9.00 6.49 -8.97
C GLU A 85 -7.70 6.43 -9.80
N VAL A 86 -6.64 5.84 -9.25
CA VAL A 86 -5.34 5.79 -9.93
C VAL A 86 -5.19 4.59 -10.88
N GLY A 87 -6.21 3.73 -10.99
CA GLY A 87 -6.20 2.55 -11.85
C GLY A 87 -5.23 1.44 -11.40
N LEU A 88 -5.13 1.22 -10.09
CA LEU A 88 -4.37 0.13 -9.44
C LEU A 88 -5.29 -0.98 -8.90
N VAL A 89 -6.49 -1.09 -9.46
CA VAL A 89 -7.44 -2.16 -9.13
C VAL A 89 -6.82 -3.50 -9.52
N ASP A 90 -6.92 -4.49 -8.63
CA ASP A 90 -6.52 -5.86 -8.95
C ASP A 90 -7.17 -6.26 -10.28
N ALA A 91 -6.36 -6.72 -11.22
CA ALA A 91 -6.86 -7.71 -12.16
C ALA A 91 -7.44 -8.81 -11.26
N ALA A 92 -8.76 -9.00 -11.31
CA ALA A 92 -9.43 -10.05 -10.56
C ALA A 92 -8.57 -11.33 -10.62
N PRO A 93 -8.49 -12.14 -9.55
CA PRO A 93 -7.98 -13.48 -9.72
C PRO A 93 -8.78 -14.07 -10.87
N THR A 94 -8.14 -14.31 -12.01
CA THR A 94 -8.75 -15.08 -13.08
C THR A 94 -9.07 -16.41 -12.43
N THR A 95 -10.33 -16.58 -12.05
CA THR A 95 -10.89 -17.89 -11.82
C THR A 95 -10.72 -18.61 -13.14
N ALA A 96 -9.60 -19.29 -13.30
CA ALA A 96 -9.47 -20.40 -14.21
C ALA A 96 -10.51 -21.42 -13.72
N THR A 97 -11.69 -21.33 -14.30
CA THR A 97 -12.70 -22.38 -14.21
C THR A 97 -12.10 -23.61 -14.88
N PRO A 98 -12.10 -24.79 -14.22
CA PRO A 98 -11.57 -26.03 -14.79
C PRO A 98 -12.33 -26.47 -16.05
#